data_AF-A0A358CXI8-F1
#
_entry.id   AF-A0A358CXI8-F1
#
_cell.length_a   1.000
_cell.length_b   1.000
_cell.length_c   1.000
_cell.angle_alpha   90.00
_cell.angle_beta   90.00
_cell.angle_gamma   90.00
#
_symmetry.space_group_name_H-M   'P 1'
#
loop_
_entity.id
_entity.type
_entity.pdbx_description
1 polymer ?
#
loop_
_entity_poly.entity_id
_entity_poly.type
_entity_poly.pdbx_seq_one_letter_code
_entity_poly.pdbx_strand_id
1 'polypeptide(L)'
;MEKSSHKKIRSAAPTIVVLGAGINGAALARQFVLNNAHVILADTRDIAGGTTAWSTRLIHGGLRYLEYGEFDLVRESLAERNRLVKIAAHLVKPLRFAIPLRQRRGGMLAAAARMLGWESMAKRLAAMQGRGSW
;
A
#
# COMPACT_ATOMS: atom_id res chain seq x y z
N MET A 1 -39.91 37.68 -29.78
CA MET A 1 -38.73 36.78 -29.71
C MET A 1 -38.26 36.73 -28.26
N GLU A 2 -38.87 35.83 -27.50
CA GLU A 2 -38.63 35.65 -26.07
C GLU A 2 -37.39 34.76 -25.88
N LYS A 3 -36.33 35.31 -25.31
CA LYS A 3 -35.09 34.57 -25.05
C LYS A 3 -35.34 33.58 -23.93
N SER A 4 -35.42 32.30 -24.28
CA SER A 4 -35.52 31.18 -23.35
C SER A 4 -34.39 31.23 -22.33
N SER A 5 -34.77 31.49 -21.07
CA SER A 5 -33.86 31.53 -19.93
C SER A 5 -33.48 30.10 -19.59
N HIS A 6 -32.28 29.67 -19.97
CA HIS A 6 -31.73 28.36 -19.61
C HIS A 6 -31.53 28.31 -18.09
N LYS A 7 -32.55 27.81 -17.39
CA LYS A 7 -32.48 27.46 -15.96
C LYS A 7 -31.43 26.36 -15.82
N LYS A 8 -30.25 26.74 -15.30
CA LYS A 8 -29.15 25.84 -14.98
C LYS A 8 -29.65 24.84 -13.93
N ILE A 9 -30.10 23.66 -14.37
CA ILE A 9 -30.46 22.56 -13.48
C ILE A 9 -29.17 22.19 -12.74
N ARG A 10 -29.08 22.56 -11.46
CA ARG A 10 -28.04 22.01 -10.58
C ARG A 10 -28.36 20.52 -10.47
N SER A 11 -27.68 19.69 -11.25
CA SER A 11 -27.75 18.23 -11.08
C SER A 11 -27.40 17.94 -9.63
N ALA A 12 -28.23 17.17 -8.94
CA ALA A 12 -27.89 16.68 -7.60
C ALA A 12 -26.50 16.06 -7.64
N ALA A 13 -25.68 16.32 -6.61
CA ALA A 13 -24.32 15.80 -6.57
C ALA A 13 -24.36 14.27 -6.73
N PRO A 14 -23.50 13.67 -7.58
CA PRO A 14 -23.52 12.24 -7.81
C PRO A 14 -23.22 11.48 -6.52
N THR A 15 -23.96 10.38 -6.29
CA THR A 15 -23.69 9.47 -5.17
C THR A 15 -22.66 8.43 -5.61
N ILE A 16 -21.60 8.28 -4.82
CA ILE A 16 -20.55 7.29 -5.05
C ILE A 16 -20.89 6.05 -4.24
N VAL A 17 -20.95 4.89 -4.90
CA VAL A 17 -21.12 3.60 -4.22
C VAL A 17 -19.80 2.85 -4.24
N VAL A 18 -19.27 2.56 -3.06
CA VAL A 18 -18.07 1.73 -2.86
C VAL A 18 -18.50 0.33 -2.43
N LEU A 19 -18.09 -0.67 -3.21
CA LEU A 19 -18.40 -2.08 -2.92
C LEU A 19 -17.19 -2.75 -2.25
N GLY A 20 -17.43 -3.32 -1.08
CA GLY A 20 -16.44 -3.94 -0.20
C GLY A 20 -15.93 -3.00 0.88
N ALA A 21 -16.27 -3.27 2.14
CA ALA A 21 -15.81 -2.58 3.35
C ALA A 21 -14.53 -3.20 3.94
N GLY A 22 -13.64 -3.72 3.09
CA GLY A 22 -12.25 -3.99 3.45
C GLY A 22 -11.43 -2.69 3.58
N ILE A 23 -10.13 -2.81 3.89
CA ILE A 23 -9.26 -1.65 4.11
C ILE A 23 -9.22 -0.67 2.92
N ASN A 24 -9.18 -1.19 1.68
CA ASN A 24 -9.13 -0.36 0.48
C ASN A 24 -10.43 0.42 0.26
N GLY A 25 -11.58 -0.25 0.39
CA GLY A 25 -12.88 0.39 0.22
C GLY A 25 -13.17 1.39 1.35
N ALA A 26 -12.82 1.07 2.59
CA ALA A 26 -12.92 1.99 3.71
C ALA A 26 -12.03 3.23 3.51
N ALA A 27 -10.78 3.05 3.05
CA ALA A 27 -9.88 4.16 2.76
C ALA A 27 -10.42 5.06 1.65
N LEU A 28 -10.93 4.46 0.56
CA LEU A 28 -11.52 5.18 -0.56
C LEU A 28 -12.77 5.97 -0.15
N ALA A 29 -13.70 5.32 0.55
CA ALA A 29 -14.90 5.96 1.07
C ALA A 29 -14.56 7.15 1.97
N ARG A 30 -13.57 6.99 2.86
CA ARG A 30 -13.06 8.08 3.69
C ARG A 30 -12.53 9.25 2.86
N GLN A 31 -11.75 8.99 1.81
CA GLN A 31 -11.24 10.08 0.94
C GLN A 31 -12.37 10.83 0.24
N PHE A 32 -13.38 10.12 -0.27
CA PHE A 32 -14.53 10.77 -0.89
C PHE A 32 -15.34 11.62 0.09
N VAL A 33 -15.59 11.12 1.30
CA VAL A 33 -16.28 11.88 2.36
C VAL A 33 -15.47 13.12 2.74
N LEU A 34 -14.14 13.02 2.86
CA LEU A 34 -13.27 14.19 3.11
C LEU A 34 -13.30 15.24 2.00
N ASN A 35 -13.71 14.86 0.79
CA ASN A 35 -13.90 15.75 -0.36
C ASN A 35 -15.37 16.14 -0.58
N ASN A 36 -16.22 16.02 0.46
CA ASN A 36 -17.64 16.40 0.45
C ASN A 36 -18.51 15.65 -0.56
N ALA A 37 -18.12 14.44 -0.96
CA ALA A 37 -18.96 13.58 -1.78
C ALA A 37 -19.99 12.82 -0.92
N HIS A 38 -21.16 12.54 -1.49
CA HIS A 38 -22.12 11.61 -0.90
C HIS A 38 -21.70 10.18 -1.23
N VAL A 39 -21.44 9.36 -0.21
CA VAL A 39 -20.85 8.01 -0.37
C VAL A 39 -21.68 6.97 0.34
N ILE A 40 -21.94 5.85 -0.35
CA ILE A 40 -22.50 4.64 0.22
C ILE A 40 -21.40 3.57 0.19
N LEU A 41 -21.04 3.03 1.35
CA LEU A 41 -20.12 1.88 1.47
C LEU A 41 -20.95 0.64 1.79
N ALA A 42 -20.87 -0.38 0.94
CA ALA A 42 -21.60 -1.63 1.10
C ALA A 42 -20.65 -2.82 1.18
N ASP A 43 -20.90 -3.76 2.08
CA ASP A 43 -20.22 -5.05 2.15
C ASP A 43 -21.25 -6.18 2.20
N THR A 44 -20.85 -7.34 1.70
CA THR A 44 -21.65 -8.58 1.76
C THR A 44 -21.65 -9.22 3.15
N ARG A 45 -20.68 -8.86 4.01
CA ARG A 45 -20.50 -9.36 5.38
C ARG A 45 -20.26 -8.20 6.34
N ASP A 46 -19.58 -8.46 7.45
CA ASP A 46 -19.15 -7.44 8.41
C ASP A 46 -17.95 -6.61 7.87
N ILE A 47 -17.79 -5.40 8.41
CA ILE A 47 -16.71 -4.48 8.07
C ILE A 47 -15.36 -5.17 8.33
N ALA A 48 -14.45 -5.06 7.36
CA ALA A 48 -13.14 -5.69 7.39
C ALA A 48 -13.12 -7.24 7.50
N GLY A 49 -14.26 -7.93 7.34
CA GLY A 49 -14.38 -9.39 7.52
C GLY A 49 -13.63 -10.27 6.51
N GLY A 50 -13.08 -9.68 5.43
CA GLY A 50 -12.25 -10.37 4.44
C GLY A 50 -10.75 -10.38 4.80
N THR A 51 -9.88 -10.32 3.79
CA THR A 51 -8.41 -10.34 3.93
C THR A 51 -7.85 -9.34 4.95
N THR A 52 -8.52 -8.21 5.16
CA THR A 52 -8.14 -7.21 6.17
C THR A 52 -8.05 -7.81 7.57
N ALA A 53 -9.01 -8.64 7.99
CA ALA A 53 -8.98 -9.31 9.29
C ALA A 53 -7.88 -10.39 9.42
N TRP A 54 -7.43 -10.94 8.29
CA TRP A 54 -6.47 -12.05 8.20
C TRP A 54 -5.04 -11.60 7.91
N SER A 55 -4.73 -10.31 8.11
CA SER A 55 -3.36 -9.82 8.00
C SER A 55 -2.50 -10.23 9.20
N THR A 56 -1.18 -10.13 9.05
CA THR A 56 -0.22 -10.23 10.16
C THR A 56 -0.31 -9.06 11.14
N ARG A 57 -1.16 -8.06 10.86
CA ARG A 57 -1.34 -6.82 11.61
C ARG A 57 -0.04 -6.01 11.71
N LEU A 58 0.77 -6.08 10.66
CA LEU A 58 2.01 -5.33 10.51
C LEU A 58 1.92 -4.36 9.33
N ILE A 59 2.26 -3.10 9.58
CA ILE A 59 2.44 -2.10 8.53
C ILE A 59 3.95 -1.96 8.31
N HIS A 60 4.45 -2.45 7.19
CA HIS A 60 5.88 -2.48 6.89
C HIS A 60 6.21 -1.94 5.51
N GLY A 61 7.44 -1.45 5.34
CA GLY A 61 7.97 -1.03 4.05
C GLY A 61 8.25 -2.18 3.08
N GLY A 62 8.19 -3.43 3.54
CA GLY A 62 8.47 -4.61 2.73
C GLY A 62 9.96 -4.70 2.39
N LEU A 63 10.79 -4.83 3.43
CA LEU A 63 12.26 -4.85 3.31
C LEU A 63 12.77 -5.80 2.21
N ARG A 64 12.11 -6.95 2.05
CA ARG A 64 12.41 -7.94 1.02
C ARG A 64 12.27 -7.41 -0.41
N TYR A 65 11.38 -6.45 -0.66
CA TYR A 65 11.18 -5.88 -1.99
C TYR A 65 12.38 -5.07 -2.49
N LEU A 66 13.27 -4.63 -1.59
CA LEU A 66 14.56 -4.07 -1.98
C LEU A 66 15.43 -5.10 -2.72
N GLU A 67 15.29 -6.40 -2.43
CA GLU A 67 15.99 -7.45 -3.20
C GLU A 67 15.50 -7.54 -4.65
N TYR A 68 14.31 -7.01 -4.95
CA TYR A 68 13.74 -6.97 -6.29
C TYR A 68 13.89 -5.58 -6.95
N GLY A 69 14.54 -4.62 -6.28
CA GLY A 69 14.71 -3.27 -6.80
C GLY A 69 13.43 -2.43 -6.79
N GLU A 70 12.40 -2.81 -6.05
CA GLU A 70 11.12 -2.10 -5.97
C GLU A 70 11.20 -0.89 -5.02
N PHE A 71 12.11 0.04 -5.31
CA PHE A 71 12.39 1.19 -4.44
C PHE A 71 11.19 2.10 -4.24
N ASP A 72 10.40 2.34 -5.29
CA ASP A 72 9.22 3.20 -5.21
C ASP A 72 8.16 2.64 -4.26
N LEU A 73 7.89 1.34 -4.34
CA LEU A 73 6.96 0.65 -3.46
C LEU A 73 7.43 0.74 -2.00
N VAL A 74 8.71 0.46 -1.74
CA VAL A 74 9.27 0.51 -0.38
C VAL A 74 9.20 1.93 0.18
N ARG A 75 9.54 2.93 -0.64
CA ARG A 75 9.48 4.35 -0.28
C ARG A 75 8.06 4.77 0.08
N GLU A 76 7.09 4.46 -0.77
CA GLU A 76 5.67 4.77 -0.55
C GLU A 76 5.16 4.09 0.73
N SER A 77 5.45 2.79 0.89
CA SER A 77 5.02 2.02 2.06
C SER A 77 5.59 2.55 3.37
N LEU A 78 6.86 2.99 3.39
CA LEU A 78 7.48 3.61 4.57
C LEU A 78 6.90 4.98 4.88
N ALA A 79 6.63 5.79 3.85
CA ALA A 79 6.01 7.09 4.01
C ALA A 79 4.60 6.96 4.61
N GLU A 80 3.79 6.05 4.09
CA GLU A 80 2.42 5.85 4.56
C GLU A 80 2.37 5.23 5.96
N ARG A 81 3.27 4.28 6.27
CA ARG A 81 3.43 3.78 7.66
C ARG A 81 3.67 4.92 8.65
N ASN A 82 4.60 5.83 8.32
CA ASN A 82 4.90 6.97 9.19
C ASN A 82 3.71 7.94 9.29
N ARG A 83 2.89 8.06 8.24
CA ARG A 83 1.64 8.83 8.27
C ARG A 83 0.61 8.18 9.20
N LEU A 84 0.43 6.86 9.12
CA LEU A 84 -0.51 6.09 9.94
C LEU A 84 -0.19 6.20 11.44
N VAL A 85 1.10 6.18 11.82
CA VAL A 85 1.52 6.44 13.21
C VAL A 85 1.05 7.81 13.70
N LYS A 86 1.03 8.84 12.83
CA LYS A 86 0.59 10.19 13.19
C LYS A 86 -0.93 10.33 13.27
N ILE A 87 -1.66 9.78 12.29
CA ILE A 87 -3.12 9.98 12.19
C ILE A 87 -3.93 8.98 13.03
N ALA A 88 -3.33 7.85 13.42
CA ALA A 88 -3.99 6.77 14.15
C ALA A 88 -3.09 6.22 15.27
N ALA A 89 -2.43 7.10 16.03
CA ALA A 89 -1.51 6.72 17.11
C ALA A 89 -2.12 5.82 18.19
N HIS A 90 -3.45 5.84 18.34
CA HIS A 90 -4.20 4.97 19.26
C HIS A 90 -4.32 3.51 18.76
N LEU A 91 -4.16 3.27 17.45
CA LEU A 91 -4.21 1.94 16.83
C LEU A 91 -2.84 1.47 16.33
N VAL A 92 -1.97 2.39 15.90
CA VAL A 92 -0.69 2.07 15.24
C VAL A 92 0.47 2.51 16.11
N LYS A 93 1.33 1.55 16.50
CA LYS A 93 2.51 1.79 17.34
C LYS A 93 3.79 1.28 16.66
N PRO A 94 4.95 1.96 16.85
CA PRO A 94 6.22 1.46 16.34
C PRO A 94 6.60 0.11 16.95
N LEU A 95 7.05 -0.82 16.11
CA LEU A 95 7.54 -2.13 16.50
C LEU A 95 8.98 -2.32 16.00
N ARG A 96 9.88 -2.78 16.87
CA ARG A 96 11.27 -3.12 16.49
C ARG A 96 11.34 -4.57 16.04
N PHE A 97 12.09 -4.83 14.98
CA PHE A 97 12.34 -6.18 14.45
C PHE A 97 13.81 -6.56 14.63
N ALA A 98 14.05 -7.83 14.96
CA ALA A 98 15.37 -8.45 14.89
C ALA A 98 15.39 -9.40 13.70
N ILE A 99 16.37 -9.25 12.81
CA ILE A 99 16.53 -10.10 11.62
C ILE A 99 17.82 -10.89 11.80
N PRO A 100 17.74 -12.22 12.03
CA PRO A 100 18.95 -13.03 12.12
C PRO A 100 19.62 -13.09 10.74
N LEU A 101 20.94 -12.88 10.72
CA LEU A 101 21.75 -12.97 9.51
C LEU A 101 22.52 -14.28 9.52
N ARG A 102 22.43 -15.05 8.45
CA ARG A 102 23.25 -16.27 8.27
C ARG A 102 24.63 -15.91 7.76
N GLN A 103 24.73 -14.95 6.84
CA GLN A 103 26.01 -14.51 6.27
C GLN A 103 26.04 -13.00 6.03
N ARG A 104 26.95 -12.28 6.70
CA ARG A 104 27.08 -10.80 6.60
C ARG A 104 27.30 -10.26 5.18
N ARG A 105 27.86 -11.06 4.28
CA ARG A 105 28.15 -10.68 2.88
C ARG A 105 27.25 -11.41 1.87
N GLY A 106 26.27 -12.19 2.34
CA GLY A 106 25.31 -12.88 1.49
C GLY A 106 24.57 -11.87 0.60
N GLY A 107 24.44 -12.19 -0.70
CA GLY A 107 23.71 -11.38 -1.67
C GLY A 107 24.20 -9.97 -1.97
N MET A 108 25.30 -9.47 -1.37
CA MET A 108 25.81 -8.11 -1.65
C MET A 108 26.11 -7.85 -3.12
N LEU A 109 26.76 -8.80 -3.81
CA LEU A 109 27.06 -8.66 -5.25
C LEU A 109 25.78 -8.68 -6.10
N ALA A 110 24.82 -9.54 -5.76
CA ALA A 110 23.54 -9.61 -6.46
C ALA A 110 22.71 -8.34 -6.23
N ALA A 111 22.75 -7.78 -5.02
CA ALA A 111 22.11 -6.51 -4.68
C ALA A 111 22.76 -5.34 -5.43
N ALA A 112 24.10 -5.25 -5.45
CA ALA A 112 24.82 -4.22 -6.20
C ALA A 112 24.53 -4.30 -7.71
N ALA A 113 24.52 -5.50 -8.28
CA ALA A 113 24.14 -5.71 -9.67
C ALA A 113 22.71 -5.23 -9.97
N ARG A 114 21.75 -5.46 -9.06
CA ARG A 114 20.37 -4.94 -9.20
C ARG A 114 20.30 -3.44 -9.10
N MET A 115 21.04 -2.84 -8.17
CA MET A 115 21.10 -1.37 -8.03
C MET A 115 21.64 -0.71 -9.30
N LEU A 116 22.51 -1.40 -10.05
CA LEU A 116 23.05 -0.95 -11.32
C LEU A 116 22.17 -1.33 -12.54
N GLY A 117 20.98 -1.91 -12.32
CA GLY A 117 20.06 -2.32 -13.39
C GLY A 117 20.45 -3.60 -14.13
N TRP A 118 21.47 -4.34 -13.67
CA TRP A 118 21.92 -5.59 -14.29
C TRP A 118 21.12 -6.80 -13.81
N GLU A 119 19.83 -6.83 -14.15
CA GLU A 119 18.84 -7.88 -13.86
C GLU A 119 19.34 -9.32 -14.12
N SER A 120 19.91 -9.56 -15.30
CA SER A 120 20.38 -10.88 -15.74
C SER A 120 21.61 -11.35 -14.96
N MET A 121 22.54 -10.44 -14.66
CA MET A 121 23.70 -10.73 -13.82
C MET A 121 23.29 -10.98 -12.37
N ALA A 122 22.35 -10.19 -11.85
CA ALA A 122 21.84 -10.37 -10.50
C ALA A 122 21.13 -11.70 -10.30
N LYS A 123 20.32 -12.16 -11.28
CA LYS A 123 19.69 -13.48 -11.25
C LYS A 123 20.72 -14.61 -11.23
N ARG A 124 21.79 -14.49 -12.03
CA ARG A 124 22.92 -15.44 -12.01
C ARG A 124 23.64 -15.47 -10.66
N LEU A 125 24.01 -14.31 -10.14
CA LEU A 125 24.69 -14.19 -8.84
C LEU A 125 23.85 -14.73 -7.68
N ALA A 126 22.55 -14.45 -7.68
CA ALA A 126 21.63 -14.97 -6.66
C ALA A 126 21.42 -16.49 -6.78
N ALA A 127 21.35 -17.03 -8.00
CA ALA A 127 21.23 -18.47 -8.23
C ALA A 127 22.46 -19.25 -7.75
N MET A 128 23.66 -18.68 -7.91
CA MET A 128 24.92 -19.27 -7.41
C MET A 128 24.99 -19.31 -5.88
N GLN A 129 24.21 -18.47 -5.19
CA GLN A 129 24.24 -18.33 -3.72
C GLN A 129 23.29 -19.28 -2.97
N GLY A 130 22.42 -20.02 -3.66
CA GLY A 130 21.43 -20.91 -3.04
C GLY A 130 20.27 -20.17 -2.35
N ARG A 131 19.08 -20.79 -2.27
CA ARG A 131 17.92 -20.18 -1.59
C ARG A 131 18.18 -20.08 -0.08
N GLY A 132 18.02 -18.89 0.50
CA GLY A 132 18.10 -18.67 1.96
C GLY A 132 19.51 -18.47 2.53
N SER A 133 20.48 -18.03 1.72
CA SER A 133 21.87 -17.75 2.14
C SER A 133 22.11 -16.36 2.73
N TRP A 134 21.05 -15.64 3.09
CA TRP A 134 21.09 -14.36 3.79
C TRP A 134 21.29 -14.55 5.29
#